data_AF-A0A7C3QRL1-F1
#
_entry.id   AF-A0A7C3QRL1-F1
#
_cell.length_a   1.000
_cell.length_b   1.000
_cell.length_c   1.000
_cell.angle_alpha   90.00
_cell.angle_beta   90.00
_cell.angle_gamma   90.00
#
_symmetry.space_group_name_H-M   'P 1'
#
loop_
_entity.id
_entity.type
_entity.pdbx_description
1 polymer ?
#
loop_
_entity_poly.entity_id
_entity_poly.type
_entity_poly.pdbx_seq_one_letter_code
_entity_poly.pdbx_strand_id
1 'polypeptide(L)'
;MKKIYFLLPLLLVAGEDFISDFEYREMLYRNPRGVSCAACHGEHGEGKDIVSYRDDDNQTITIRGVDIGHKTLAEIEAVVARNHPVMPKYYLTHEEIEAIY
;
A
#
# COMPACT_ATOMS: atom_id res chain seq x y z
N MET A 1 40.05 16.32 27.48
CA MET A 1 38.68 15.83 27.76
C MET A 1 37.64 16.96 27.87
N LYS A 2 37.77 18.08 27.13
CA LYS A 2 36.87 19.24 27.24
C LYS A 2 36.15 19.60 25.92
N LYS A 3 36.48 18.89 24.82
CA LYS A 3 35.92 19.14 23.48
C LYS A 3 34.61 18.38 23.19
N ILE A 4 34.24 17.40 24.03
CA ILE A 4 32.99 16.63 23.88
C ILE A 4 31.75 17.47 24.24
N TYR A 5 31.88 18.43 25.16
CA TYR A 5 30.79 19.35 25.52
C TYR A 5 30.36 20.28 24.37
N PHE A 6 31.17 20.39 23.31
CA PHE A 6 30.85 21.23 22.15
C PHE A 6 29.84 20.57 21.19
N LEU A 7 29.64 19.25 21.28
CA LEU A 7 28.67 18.49 20.47
C LEU A 7 27.28 18.35 21.15
N LEU A 8 27.18 18.65 22.44
CA LEU A 8 25.94 18.56 23.21
C LEU A 8 24.79 19.46 22.70
N PRO A 9 25.01 20.70 22.22
CA PRO A 9 23.90 21.52 21.73
C PRO A 9 23.37 21.06 20.37
N LEU A 10 24.14 20.28 19.59
CA LEU A 10 23.71 19.74 18.29
C LEU A 10 22.70 18.60 18.46
N LEU A 11 22.81 17.83 19.55
CA LEU A 11 21.89 16.72 19.86
C LEU A 11 20.53 17.22 20.41
N LEU A 12 20.48 18.42 20.99
CA LEU A 12 19.25 19.02 21.54
C LEU A 12 18.34 19.66 20.47
N VAL A 13 18.85 19.83 19.24
CA VAL A 13 18.12 20.41 18.10
C VAL A 13 17.77 19.33 17.07
N ALA A 14 18.11 18.07 17.32
CA ALA A 14 17.68 16.95 16.51
C ALA A 14 16.18 16.72 16.75
N GLY A 15 15.35 17.26 15.87
CA GLY A 15 13.93 16.89 15.78
C GLY A 15 13.80 15.45 15.31
N GLU A 16 12.79 14.76 15.82
CA GLU A 16 12.40 13.45 15.34
C GLU A 16 11.56 13.64 14.07
N ASP A 17 12.16 13.35 12.92
CA ASP A 17 11.51 13.38 11.61
C ASP A 17 10.62 12.12 11.47
N PHE A 18 9.41 12.19 12.02
CA PHE A 18 8.38 11.18 11.76
C PHE A 18 7.79 11.38 10.37
N ILE A 19 7.48 10.27 9.71
CA ILE A 19 6.68 10.31 8.48
C ILE A 19 5.31 10.93 8.79
N SER A 20 4.85 11.77 7.88
CA SER A 20 3.48 12.29 7.90
C SER A 20 2.47 11.16 7.64
N ASP A 21 1.21 11.40 8.01
CA ASP A 21 0.12 10.47 7.67
C ASP A 21 0.08 10.23 6.16
N PHE A 22 0.29 11.26 5.33
CA PHE A 22 0.33 11.09 3.89
C PHE A 22 1.43 10.11 3.43
N GLU A 23 2.64 10.27 3.95
CA GLU A 23 3.77 9.39 3.62
C GLU A 23 3.54 7.97 4.14
N TYR A 24 2.96 7.82 5.32
CA TYR A 24 2.59 6.51 5.87
C TYR A 24 1.55 5.81 4.98
N ARG A 25 0.52 6.53 4.55
CA ARG A 25 -0.54 6.03 3.66
C ARG A 25 0.02 5.62 2.30
N GLU A 26 0.86 6.46 1.69
CA GLU A 26 1.51 6.16 0.40
C GLU A 26 2.42 4.93 0.52
N MET A 27 3.21 4.84 1.59
CA MET A 27 4.04 3.68 1.87
C MET A 27 3.20 2.41 2.03
N LEU A 28 2.12 2.46 2.80
CA LEU A 28 1.20 1.34 3.00
C LEU A 28 0.52 0.92 1.69
N TYR A 29 0.09 1.86 0.84
CA TYR A 29 -0.50 1.51 -0.45
C TYR A 29 0.52 0.85 -1.39
N ARG A 30 1.77 1.35 -1.37
CA ARG A 30 2.83 0.81 -2.22
C ARG A 30 3.40 -0.50 -1.72
N ASN A 31 3.35 -0.78 -0.42
CA ASN A 31 3.97 -1.97 0.16
C ASN A 31 3.27 -2.43 1.47
N PRO A 32 1.98 -2.80 1.45
CA PRO A 32 1.24 -3.16 2.65
C PRO A 32 1.80 -4.43 3.31
N ARG A 33 2.21 -5.43 2.51
CA ARG A 33 2.89 -6.68 2.95
C ARG A 33 3.71 -7.33 1.82
N GLY A 34 4.57 -6.57 1.14
CA GLY A 34 5.45 -7.09 0.10
C GLY A 34 4.84 -7.22 -1.29
N VAL A 35 3.54 -6.94 -1.45
CA VAL A 35 2.86 -6.84 -2.75
C VAL A 35 2.15 -5.50 -2.81
N SER A 36 2.50 -4.68 -3.80
CA SER A 36 1.95 -3.33 -3.95
C SER A 36 0.48 -3.35 -4.36
N CYS A 37 -0.37 -2.53 -3.74
CA CYS A 37 -1.75 -2.32 -4.22
C CYS A 37 -1.75 -1.73 -5.64
N ALA A 38 -0.83 -0.80 -5.91
CA ALA A 38 -0.71 -0.11 -7.20
C ALA A 38 -0.31 -1.04 -8.35
N ALA A 39 0.33 -2.17 -8.04
CA ALA A 39 0.65 -3.19 -9.04
C ALA A 39 -0.61 -3.76 -9.70
N CYS A 40 -1.75 -3.72 -9.02
CA CYS A 40 -3.03 -4.27 -9.50
C CYS A 40 -4.10 -3.19 -9.70
N HIS A 41 -4.14 -2.17 -8.84
CA HIS A 41 -5.22 -1.19 -8.79
C HIS A 41 -4.84 0.19 -9.34
N GLY A 42 -3.65 0.37 -9.91
CA GLY A 42 -3.22 1.68 -10.44
C GLY A 42 -2.63 2.58 -9.36
N GLU A 43 -2.08 3.73 -9.74
CA GLU A 43 -1.38 4.59 -8.77
C GLU A 43 -2.33 5.27 -7.78
N HIS A 44 -3.60 5.41 -8.17
CA HIS A 44 -4.64 6.09 -7.41
C HIS A 44 -5.88 5.21 -7.19
N GLY A 45 -5.77 3.91 -7.41
CA GLY A 45 -6.89 2.98 -7.24
C GLY A 45 -7.85 2.92 -8.43
N GLU A 46 -7.51 3.49 -9.58
CA GLU A 46 -8.33 3.54 -10.79
C GLU A 46 -8.56 2.17 -11.48
N GLY A 47 -7.83 1.14 -11.05
CA GLY A 47 -7.82 -0.18 -11.68
C GLY A 47 -6.93 -0.23 -12.92
N LYS A 48 -6.36 -1.41 -13.21
CA LYS A 48 -5.55 -1.61 -14.42
C LYS A 48 -5.48 -3.07 -14.84
N ASP A 49 -5.13 -3.28 -16.11
CA ASP A 49 -4.77 -4.61 -16.61
C ASP A 49 -3.46 -5.06 -15.95
N ILE A 50 -3.48 -6.25 -15.37
CA ILE A 50 -2.35 -6.87 -14.68
C ILE A 50 -1.56 -7.72 -15.67
N VAL A 51 -2.27 -8.58 -16.40
CA VAL A 51 -1.67 -9.47 -17.40
C VAL A 51 -2.73 -9.89 -18.41
N SER A 52 -2.29 -10.11 -19.65
CA SER A 52 -3.07 -10.75 -20.70
C SER A 52 -2.32 -11.97 -21.22
N TYR A 53 -3.03 -13.08 -21.41
CA TYR A 53 -2.48 -14.33 -21.94
C TYR A 53 -3.52 -15.03 -22.81
N ARG A 54 -3.10 -16.08 -23.54
CA ARG A 54 -4.00 -16.93 -24.30
C ARG A 54 -4.21 -18.23 -23.56
N ASP A 55 -5.46 -18.69 -23.48
CA ASP A 55 -5.78 -20.01 -22.97
C ASP A 55 -5.55 -21.10 -24.02
N ASP A 56 -5.85 -22.34 -23.64
CA ASP A 56 -5.69 -23.52 -24.49
C ASP A 56 -6.59 -23.49 -25.75
N ASP A 57 -7.71 -22.75 -25.68
CA ASP A 57 -8.63 -22.52 -26.80
C ASP A 57 -8.25 -21.28 -27.65
N ASN A 58 -7.05 -20.72 -27.40
CA ASN A 58 -6.49 -19.58 -28.12
C ASN A 58 -7.25 -18.26 -27.87
N GLN A 59 -8.10 -18.19 -26.83
CA GLN A 59 -8.86 -17.02 -26.43
C GLN A 59 -7.99 -16.11 -25.56
N THR A 60 -8.10 -14.80 -25.77
CA THR A 60 -7.37 -13.82 -24.94
C THR A 60 -8.10 -13.62 -23.62
N ILE A 61 -7.43 -13.95 -22.52
CA ILE A 61 -7.88 -13.67 -21.14
C ILE A 61 -7.06 -12.50 -20.61
N THR A 62 -7.73 -11.52 -20.02
CA THR A 62 -7.10 -10.40 -19.31
C THR A 62 -7.51 -10.42 -17.84
N ILE A 63 -6.52 -10.46 -16.96
CA ILE A 63 -6.73 -10.27 -15.53
C ILE A 63 -6.57 -8.78 -15.23
N ARG A 64 -7.59 -8.19 -14.61
CA ARG A 64 -7.66 -6.77 -14.28
C ARG A 64 -7.91 -6.58 -12.79
N GLY A 65 -7.18 -5.66 -12.16
CA GLY A 65 -7.58 -5.12 -10.86
C GLY A 65 -8.66 -4.05 -11.06
N VAL A 66 -9.69 -4.10 -10.22
CA VAL A 66 -10.85 -3.20 -10.33
C VAL A 66 -10.55 -1.80 -9.84
N ASP A 67 -11.33 -0.82 -10.28
CA ASP A 67 -11.38 0.51 -9.67
C ASP A 67 -11.92 0.40 -8.23
N ILE A 68 -11.14 0.94 -7.28
CA ILE A 68 -11.44 0.94 -5.85
C ILE A 68 -11.83 2.32 -5.32
N GLY A 69 -11.74 3.39 -6.13
CA GLY A 69 -12.02 4.78 -5.71
C GLY A 69 -13.49 5.05 -5.31
N HIS A 70 -14.38 4.11 -5.60
CA HIS A 70 -15.81 4.19 -5.27
C HIS A 70 -16.25 3.14 -4.25
N LYS A 71 -15.31 2.37 -3.69
CA LYS A 71 -15.61 1.39 -2.64
C LYS A 71 -15.73 2.08 -1.30
N THR A 72 -16.52 1.50 -0.42
CA THR A 72 -16.61 1.92 0.99
C THR A 72 -15.49 1.28 1.81
N LEU A 73 -15.13 1.88 2.94
CA LEU A 73 -14.14 1.33 3.86
C LEU A 73 -14.46 -0.12 4.25
N ALA A 74 -15.72 -0.40 4.60
CA ALA A 74 -16.18 -1.74 4.96
C ALA A 74 -16.05 -2.76 3.82
N GLU A 75 -16.26 -2.35 2.56
CA GLU A 75 -16.01 -3.22 1.40
C GLU A 75 -14.51 -3.54 1.25
N ILE A 76 -13.64 -2.52 1.41
CA ILE A 76 -12.19 -2.72 1.33
C ILE A 76 -11.73 -3.67 2.44
N GLU A 77 -12.15 -3.45 3.68
CA GLU A 77 -11.82 -4.32 4.83
C GLU A 77 -12.19 -5.78 4.59
N ALA A 78 -13.41 -6.02 4.11
CA ALA A 78 -13.88 -7.37 3.81
C ALA A 78 -13.05 -8.02 2.67
N VAL A 79 -12.63 -7.24 1.68
CA VAL A 79 -11.88 -7.75 0.52
C VAL A 79 -10.40 -8.01 0.84
N VAL A 80 -9.72 -7.13 1.57
CA VAL A 80 -8.29 -7.33 1.89
C VAL A 80 -8.05 -8.46 2.90
N ALA A 81 -9.09 -8.83 3.66
CA ALA A 81 -9.07 -9.92 4.63
C ALA A 81 -9.46 -11.31 4.05
N ARG A 82 -10.00 -11.37 2.82
CA ARG A 82 -10.46 -12.63 2.20
C ARG A 82 -9.35 -13.34 1.44
N ASN A 83 -9.52 -14.63 1.23
CA ASN A 83 -8.70 -15.38 0.28
C ASN A 83 -9.24 -15.18 -1.14
N HIS A 84 -8.38 -14.81 -2.08
CA HIS A 84 -8.75 -14.62 -3.48
C HIS A 84 -7.69 -15.29 -4.39
N PRO A 85 -8.07 -15.84 -5.57
CA PRO A 85 -7.13 -16.57 -6.42
C PRO A 85 -5.95 -15.74 -6.95
N VAL A 86 -6.16 -14.44 -7.13
CA VAL A 86 -5.16 -13.49 -7.69
C VAL A 86 -4.63 -12.53 -6.63
N MET A 87 -5.53 -11.74 -6.02
CA MET A 87 -5.18 -10.80 -4.94
C MET A 87 -4.81 -11.54 -3.65
N PRO A 88 -3.64 -11.25 -3.04
CA PRO A 88 -3.25 -11.86 -1.77
C PRO A 88 -4.07 -11.29 -0.60
N LYS A 89 -4.09 -12.04 0.50
CA LYS A 89 -4.62 -11.57 1.77
C LYS A 89 -3.57 -10.73 2.50
N TYR A 90 -3.92 -9.51 2.90
CA TYR A 90 -2.94 -8.54 3.42
C TYR A 90 -2.82 -8.49 4.95
N TYR A 91 -3.76 -9.08 5.72
CA TYR A 91 -3.73 -9.07 7.20
C TYR A 91 -3.45 -7.67 7.79
N LEU A 92 -4.10 -6.64 7.22
CA LEU A 92 -4.01 -5.27 7.68
C LEU A 92 -4.92 -5.06 8.90
N THR A 93 -4.53 -4.16 9.80
CA THR A 93 -5.40 -3.69 10.87
C THR A 93 -6.47 -2.74 10.31
N HIS A 94 -7.49 -2.46 11.09
CA HIS A 94 -8.51 -1.47 10.74
C HIS A 94 -7.88 -0.11 10.46
N GLU A 95 -6.96 0.33 11.32
CA GLU A 95 -6.27 1.62 11.22
C GLU A 95 -5.37 1.69 9.97
N GLU A 96 -4.71 0.60 9.61
CA GLU A 96 -3.92 0.52 8.36
C GLU A 96 -4.83 0.65 7.12
N ILE A 97 -6.04 0.10 7.17
CA ILE A 97 -7.00 0.15 6.06
C ILE A 97 -7.64 1.54 5.98
N GLU A 98 -7.98 2.14 7.13
CA GLU A 98 -8.42 3.54 7.22
C GLU A 98 -7.36 4.50 6.70
N ALA A 99 -6.09 4.23 6.98
CA ALA A 99 -4.99 4.98 6.42
C ALA A 99 -4.98 4.83 4.88
N ILE A 100 -5.11 3.63 4.33
CA ILE A 100 -5.04 3.46 2.87
C ILE A 100 -6.24 4.09 2.12
N TYR A 101 -7.43 4.07 2.72
CA TYR A 101 -8.69 4.59 2.16
C TYR A 101 -8.65 6.11 1.88
#